data_AF-A0A8B6X9N4-F1
#
_entry.id   AF-A0A8B6X9N4-F1
#
_cell.length_a   1.000
_cell.length_b   1.000
_cell.length_c   1.000
_cell.angle_alpha   90.00
_cell.angle_beta   90.00
_cell.angle_gamma   90.00
#
_symmetry.space_group_name_H-M   'P 1'
#
loop_
_entity.id
_entity.type
_entity.pdbx_description
1 polymer ?
#
loop_
_entity_poly.entity_id
_entity_poly.type
_entity_poly.pdbx_seq_one_letter_code
_entity_poly.pdbx_strand_id
1 'polypeptide(L)'
;MVASLVVLLVYQLVGEVTVRFFGLDLPGPVLGMALLLLTLMARRRLSVPFANTTRGLLDHLGLLYVPAGAGLISQIDRLQGHWLGLIATVVISTVLTLVVCGWTMQLMMRWTGTAEDGGSVAGTVDNSATTAAAAPGGQAASRAAGPLPGDRA
;
A
#
# COMPACT_ATOMS: atom_id res chain seq x y z
N MET A 1 -4.26 1.88 -24.87
CA MET A 1 -2.94 1.89 -24.20
C MET A 1 -2.14 3.12 -24.58
N VAL A 2 -1.73 3.29 -25.86
CA VAL A 2 -0.95 4.47 -26.29
C VAL A 2 -1.67 5.80 -26.02
N ALA A 3 -2.97 5.91 -26.37
CA ALA A 3 -3.74 7.12 -26.12
C ALA A 3 -3.77 7.54 -24.63
N SER A 4 -3.97 6.58 -23.73
CA SER A 4 -3.95 6.83 -22.29
C SER A 4 -2.56 7.29 -21.81
N LEU A 5 -1.49 6.68 -22.31
CA LEU A 5 -0.11 7.03 -21.98
C LEU A 5 0.23 8.44 -22.48
N VAL A 6 -0.15 8.78 -23.71
CA VAL A 6 0.03 10.14 -24.25
C VAL A 6 -0.70 11.16 -23.39
N VAL A 7 -1.93 10.88 -22.94
CA VAL A 7 -2.64 11.80 -22.05
C VAL A 7 -1.94 11.92 -20.68
N LEU A 8 -1.42 10.83 -20.11
CA LEU A 8 -0.60 10.89 -18.88
C LEU A 8 0.63 11.78 -19.07
N LEU A 9 1.35 11.62 -20.19
CA LEU A 9 2.53 12.43 -20.54
C LEU A 9 2.19 13.90 -20.82
N VAL A 10 1.04 14.18 -21.43
CA VAL A 10 0.57 15.56 -21.66
C VAL A 10 0.29 16.24 -20.33
N TYR A 11 -0.42 15.57 -19.41
CA TYR A 11 -0.65 16.13 -18.07
C TYR A 11 0.64 16.33 -17.28
N GLN A 12 1.57 15.38 -17.38
CA GLN A 12 2.91 15.47 -16.82
C GLN A 12 3.68 16.69 -17.36
N LEU A 13 3.67 16.89 -18.68
CA LEU A 13 4.34 18.01 -19.35
C LEU A 13 3.70 19.35 -19.00
N VAL A 14 2.36 19.42 -18.96
CA VAL A 14 1.63 20.62 -18.54
C VAL A 14 1.95 20.96 -17.08
N GLY A 15 2.03 19.97 -16.20
CA GLY A 15 2.47 20.15 -14.82
C GLY A 15 3.88 20.71 -14.73
N GLU A 16 4.84 20.13 -15.45
CA GLU A 16 6.23 20.60 -15.51
C GLU A 16 6.34 22.05 -16.03
N VAL A 17 5.66 22.35 -17.14
CA VAL A 17 5.63 23.70 -17.73
C VAL A 17 5.02 24.69 -16.74
N THR A 18 3.94 24.32 -16.05
CA THR A 18 3.27 25.20 -15.07
C THR A 18 4.16 25.45 -13.85
N VAL A 19 4.75 24.41 -13.27
CA VAL A 19 5.72 24.55 -12.15
C VAL A 19 6.85 25.49 -12.55
N ARG A 20 7.43 25.28 -13.75
CA ARG A 20 8.58 26.05 -14.22
C ARG A 20 8.22 27.49 -14.58
N PHE A 21 6.99 27.74 -15.03
CA PHE A 21 6.50 29.09 -15.32
C PHE A 21 6.18 29.88 -14.05
N PHE A 22 5.59 29.24 -13.03
CA PHE A 22 5.26 29.87 -11.75
C PHE A 22 6.41 29.87 -10.74
N GLY A 23 7.51 29.15 -11.00
CA GLY A 23 8.66 29.07 -10.10
C GLY A 23 8.36 28.30 -8.80
N LEU A 24 7.50 27.28 -8.87
CA LEU A 24 7.11 26.49 -7.69
C LEU A 24 8.19 25.45 -7.36
N ASP A 25 8.52 25.25 -6.08
CA ASP A 25 9.45 24.22 -5.59
C ASP A 25 8.85 22.79 -5.57
N LEU A 26 7.89 22.52 -6.45
CA LEU A 26 7.25 21.20 -6.55
C LEU A 26 7.78 20.43 -7.75
N PRO A 27 7.98 19.11 -7.64
CA PRO A 27 8.25 18.29 -8.82
C PRO A 27 7.05 18.35 -9.79
N GLY A 28 7.29 18.73 -11.05
CA GLY A 28 6.27 18.78 -12.11
C GLY A 28 5.33 17.56 -12.19
N PRO A 29 5.80 16.31 -11.96
CA PRO A 29 4.90 15.15 -11.91
C PRO A 29 3.76 15.24 -10.92
N VAL A 30 4.01 15.80 -9.74
CA VAL A 30 2.98 15.89 -8.69
C VAL A 30 1.90 16.87 -9.11
N LEU A 31 2.27 17.99 -9.74
CA LEU A 31 1.30 18.95 -10.27
C LEU A 31 0.51 18.35 -11.44
N GLY A 32 1.17 17.61 -12.33
CA GLY A 32 0.50 16.89 -13.43
C GLY A 32 -0.56 15.89 -12.92
N MET A 33 -0.26 15.15 -11.85
CA MET A 33 -1.24 14.26 -11.20
C MET A 33 -2.41 15.03 -10.59
N ALA A 34 -2.15 16.16 -9.92
CA ALA A 34 -3.22 17.00 -9.35
C ALA A 34 -4.14 17.56 -10.44
N LEU A 35 -3.59 18.03 -11.56
CA LEU A 35 -4.36 18.51 -12.72
C LEU A 35 -5.18 17.39 -13.37
N LEU A 36 -4.60 16.20 -13.50
CA LEU A 36 -5.30 15.03 -14.05
C LEU A 36 -6.46 14.62 -13.13
N LEU A 37 -6.25 14.62 -11.81
CA LEU A 37 -7.28 14.36 -10.81
C LEU A 37 -8.42 15.39 -10.90
N LEU A 38 -8.09 16.68 -10.96
CA LEU A 38 -9.08 17.76 -11.11
C LEU A 38 -9.93 17.57 -12.37
N THR A 39 -9.30 17.18 -13.47
CA THR A 39 -9.99 16.91 -14.73
C THR A 39 -10.87 15.67 -14.65
N LEU A 40 -10.43 14.63 -13.94
CA LEU A 40 -11.23 13.42 -13.71
C LEU A 40 -12.46 13.72 -12.84
N MET A 41 -12.31 14.54 -11.81
CA MET A 41 -13.42 15.02 -10.97
C MET A 41 -14.44 15.80 -11.80
N ALA A 42 -13.98 16.71 -12.67
CA ALA A 42 -14.85 17.48 -13.55
C ALA A 42 -15.49 16.63 -14.67
N ARG A 43 -14.79 15.58 -15.13
CA ARG A 43 -15.19 14.78 -16.30
C ARG A 43 -15.10 13.28 -16.01
N ARG A 44 -16.15 12.76 -15.34
CA ARG A 44 -16.30 11.36 -14.89
C ARG A 44 -16.21 10.28 -16.00
N ARG A 45 -16.30 10.66 -17.28
CA ARG A 45 -16.31 9.74 -18.45
C ARG A 45 -14.93 9.26 -18.91
N LEU A 46 -13.85 9.84 -18.38
CA LEU A 46 -12.49 9.47 -18.76
C LEU A 46 -12.02 8.16 -18.12
N SER A 47 -12.71 7.64 -17.09
CA SER A 47 -12.16 6.64 -16.15
C SER A 47 -11.73 5.27 -16.72
N VAL A 48 -12.33 4.77 -17.81
CA VAL A 48 -12.16 3.35 -18.19
C VAL A 48 -10.84 3.06 -18.93
N PRO A 49 -10.37 3.88 -19.90
CA PRO A 49 -9.15 3.58 -20.65
C PRO A 49 -7.84 3.82 -19.89
N PHE A 50 -7.84 4.66 -18.85
CA PHE A 50 -6.62 4.95 -18.06
C PHE A 50 -6.27 3.80 -17.12
N ALA A 51 -7.28 3.19 -16.50
CA ALA A 51 -7.08 2.16 -15.47
C ALA A 51 -6.21 1.00 -15.97
N ASN A 52 -6.47 0.46 -17.16
CA ASN A 52 -5.66 -0.63 -17.72
C ASN A 52 -4.23 -0.21 -18.07
N THR A 53 -4.03 1.02 -18.56
CA THR A 53 -2.68 1.48 -18.92
C THR A 53 -1.84 1.78 -17.69
N THR A 54 -2.42 2.46 -16.69
CA THR A 54 -1.73 2.73 -15.42
C THR A 54 -1.39 1.44 -14.70
N ARG A 55 -2.26 0.41 -14.75
CA ARG A 55 -1.99 -0.88 -14.13
C ARG A 55 -0.81 -1.61 -14.78
N GLY A 56 -0.76 -1.66 -16.11
CA GLY A 56 0.39 -2.20 -16.82
C GLY A 56 1.69 -1.44 -16.56
N LEU A 57 1.61 -0.11 -16.40
CA LEU A 57 2.76 0.72 -16.03
C LEU A 57 3.19 0.49 -14.57
N LEU A 58 2.23 0.23 -13.68
CA LEU A 58 2.47 -0.11 -12.28
C LEU A 58 3.19 -1.46 -12.14
N ASP A 59 2.75 -2.45 -12.91
CA ASP A 59 3.39 -3.78 -12.97
C ASP A 59 4.83 -3.69 -13.50
N HIS A 60 5.12 -2.70 -14.34
CA HIS A 60 6.45 -2.46 -14.92
C HIS A 60 7.13 -1.21 -14.36
N LEU A 61 6.77 -0.77 -13.15
CA LEU A 61 7.32 0.43 -12.51
C LEU A 61 8.85 0.40 -12.42
N GLY A 62 9.45 -0.79 -12.36
CA GLY A 62 10.91 -0.97 -12.43
C GLY A 62 11.53 -0.25 -13.63
N LEU A 63 10.87 -0.22 -14.79
CA LEU A 63 11.35 0.50 -15.98
C LEU A 63 11.42 2.02 -15.78
N LEU A 64 10.53 2.59 -14.96
CA LEU A 64 10.53 4.01 -14.63
C LEU A 64 11.56 4.36 -13.55
N TYR A 65 11.91 3.41 -12.68
CA TYR A 65 12.96 3.58 -11.69
C TYR A 65 14.37 3.44 -12.27
N VAL A 66 14.56 2.73 -13.39
CA VAL A 66 15.87 2.59 -14.04
C VAL A 66 16.49 3.95 -14.42
N PRO A 67 15.78 4.88 -15.10
CA PRO A 67 16.31 6.23 -15.37
C PRO A 67 16.64 7.02 -14.10
N ALA A 68 15.79 6.94 -13.07
CA ALA A 68 16.04 7.62 -11.79
C ALA A 68 17.29 7.06 -11.09
N GLY A 69 17.47 5.74 -11.10
CA GLY A 69 18.66 5.07 -10.58
C GLY A 69 19.92 5.32 -11.41
N ALA A 70 19.79 5.39 -12.73
CA ALA A 70 20.89 5.73 -13.65
C ALA A 70 21.39 7.19 -13.42
N GLY A 71 20.49 8.11 -13.07
CA GLY A 71 20.87 9.45 -12.64
C GLY A 71 21.67 9.43 -11.32
N LEU A 72 21.28 8.57 -10.38
CA LEU A 72 21.96 8.42 -9.09
C LEU A 72 23.38 7.81 -9.24
N ILE A 73 23.53 6.75 -10.04
CA ILE A 73 24.84 6.11 -10.26
C ILE A 73 25.83 7.06 -10.96
N SER A 74 25.36 8.00 -11.77
CA SER A 74 26.23 9.04 -12.37
C SER A 74 26.91 9.92 -11.32
N GLN A 75 26.42 9.97 -10.08
CA GLN A 75 27.01 10.71 -8.97
C GLN A 75 27.59 9.79 -7.89
N ILE A 76 27.83 8.51 -8.22
CA ILE A 76 28.26 7.50 -7.24
C ILE A 76 29.54 7.89 -6.51
N ASP A 77 30.48 8.58 -7.17
CA ASP A 77 31.75 9.03 -6.59
C ASP A 77 31.54 9.97 -5.39
N ARG A 78 30.48 10.80 -5.43
CA ARG A 78 30.11 11.69 -4.31
C ARG A 78 29.44 10.92 -3.17
N LEU A 79 28.67 9.88 -3.51
CA LEU A 79 27.97 9.01 -2.57
C LEU A 79 28.94 8.12 -1.78
N GLN A 80 30.00 7.61 -2.43
CA GLN A 80 30.98 6.72 -1.80
C GLN A 80 31.69 7.36 -0.59
N GLY A 81 31.85 8.68 -0.56
CA GLY A 81 32.44 9.38 0.59
C GLY A 81 31.55 9.42 1.83
N HIS A 82 30.22 9.27 1.69
CA HIS A 82 29.26 9.56 2.75
C HIS A 82 28.11 8.54 2.85
N TRP A 83 28.27 7.34 2.25
CA TRP A 83 27.22 6.32 2.21
C TRP A 83 26.70 5.92 3.60
N LEU A 84 27.59 5.86 4.60
CA LEU A 84 27.22 5.57 5.98
C LEU A 84 26.35 6.67 6.59
N GLY A 85 26.70 7.94 6.30
CA GLY A 85 25.91 9.10 6.69
C GLY A 85 24.53 9.10 6.03
N LEU A 86 24.45 8.78 4.73
CA LEU A 86 23.16 8.68 4.02
C LEU A 86 22.24 7.61 4.63
N ILE A 87 22.76 6.41 4.89
CA ILE A 87 21.97 5.34 5.52
C ILE A 87 21.52 5.78 6.91
N ALA A 88 22.41 6.32 7.73
CA ALA A 88 22.07 6.80 9.06
C ALA A 88 20.99 7.90 9.00
N THR A 89 21.14 8.90 8.12
CA THR A 89 20.14 9.98 7.94
C THR A 89 18.79 9.45 7.48
N VAL A 90 18.74 8.50 6.54
CA VAL A 90 17.49 7.89 6.08
C VAL A 90 16.81 7.11 7.21
N VAL A 91 17.55 6.28 7.94
CA VAL A 91 16.99 5.47 9.05
C VAL A 91 16.50 6.38 10.18
N ILE A 92 17.34 7.32 10.63
CA ILE A 92 17.02 8.25 11.72
C ILE A 92 15.82 9.12 11.33
N SER A 93 15.79 9.69 10.12
CA SER A 93 14.66 10.51 9.67
C SER A 93 13.37 9.71 9.54
N THR A 94 13.44 8.45 9.10
CA THR A 94 12.27 7.57 9.01
C THR A 94 11.70 7.28 10.39
N VAL A 95 12.54 6.85 11.34
CA VAL A 95 12.13 6.59 12.73
C VAL A 95 11.57 7.86 13.37
N LEU A 96 12.26 8.99 13.21
CA LEU A 96 11.83 10.27 13.74
C LEU A 96 10.48 10.70 13.16
N THR A 97 10.28 10.55 11.84
CA THR A 97 9.02 10.86 11.17
C THR A 97 7.88 9.98 11.70
N LEU A 98 8.11 8.68 11.90
CA LEU A 98 7.12 7.77 12.48
C LEU A 98 6.75 8.16 13.92
N VAL A 99 7.74 8.49 14.75
CA VAL A 99 7.52 8.93 16.14
C VAL A 99 6.73 10.24 16.17
N VAL A 100 7.14 11.23 15.37
CA VAL A 100 6.47 12.54 15.30
C VAL A 100 5.05 12.41 14.75
N CYS A 101 4.84 11.58 13.72
CA CYS A 101 3.52 11.30 13.18
C CYS A 101 2.61 10.63 14.23
N GLY A 102 3.11 9.60 14.91
CA GLY A 102 2.38 8.92 15.99
C GLY A 102 2.07 9.85 17.16
N TRP A 103 3.03 10.68 17.57
CA TRP A 103 2.82 11.70 18.61
C TRP A 103 1.77 12.72 18.17
N THR A 104 1.86 13.22 16.93
CA THR A 104 0.90 14.19 16.40
C THR A 104 -0.51 13.61 16.41
N MET A 105 -0.66 12.34 16.01
CA MET A 105 -1.94 11.64 16.06
C MET A 105 -2.45 11.49 17.50
N GLN A 106 -1.60 11.09 18.46
CA GLN A 106 -1.96 11.01 19.88
C GLN A 106 -2.35 12.38 20.46
N LEU A 107 -1.65 13.44 20.08
CA LEU A 107 -1.95 14.80 20.51
C LEU A 107 -3.32 15.24 19.96
N MET A 108 -3.57 14.99 18.68
CA MET A 108 -4.85 15.33 18.04
C MET A 108 -6.02 14.54 18.62
N MET A 109 -5.81 13.25 18.95
CA MET A 109 -6.77 12.43 19.68
C MET A 109 -7.02 12.96 21.10
N ARG A 110 -5.97 13.37 21.81
CA ARG A 110 -6.09 13.96 23.15
C ARG A 110 -6.85 15.29 23.15
N TRP A 111 -6.80 16.04 22.04
CA TRP A 111 -7.55 17.29 21.86
C TRP A 111 -8.98 17.04 21.37
N THR A 112 -9.22 15.92 20.70
CA THR A 112 -10.55 15.54 20.18
C THR A 112 -11.40 14.83 21.23
N GLY A 113 -10.87 14.52 22.42
CA GLY A 113 -11.67 14.27 23.62
C GLY A 113 -12.65 13.10 23.56
N THR A 114 -12.52 12.18 22.61
CA THR A 114 -13.21 10.90 22.65
C THR A 114 -12.26 9.86 23.20
N ALA A 115 -12.52 9.46 24.44
CA ALA A 115 -12.23 8.13 24.90
C ALA A 115 -13.00 7.15 23.99
N GLU A 116 -12.42 6.80 22.84
CA GLU A 116 -12.74 5.52 22.25
C GLU A 116 -12.01 4.49 23.09
N ASP A 117 -12.76 3.88 24.00
CA ASP A 117 -12.40 2.66 24.71
C ASP A 117 -12.01 1.58 23.68
N GLY A 118 -10.76 1.61 23.23
CA GLY A 118 -10.10 0.56 22.46
C GLY A 118 -9.79 -0.69 23.31
N GLY A 119 -10.62 -0.94 24.32
CA GLY A 119 -10.55 -2.09 25.22
C GLY A 119 -11.67 -3.10 24.94
N SER A 120 -11.86 -3.55 23.69
CA SER A 120 -12.78 -4.67 23.43
C SER A 120 -12.57 -5.41 22.09
N VAL A 121 -11.31 -5.61 21.66
CA VAL A 121 -11.00 -6.55 20.56
C VAL A 121 -10.08 -7.71 21.01
N ALA A 122 -9.64 -7.72 22.26
CA ALA A 122 -8.76 -8.76 22.81
C ALA A 122 -9.49 -9.97 23.42
N GLY A 123 -10.81 -10.08 23.31
CA GLY A 123 -11.62 -10.99 24.13
C GLY A 123 -12.75 -11.74 23.43
N THR A 124 -12.63 -12.14 22.16
CA THR A 124 -13.55 -13.13 21.56
C THR A 124 -12.88 -13.94 20.45
N VAL A 125 -11.64 -14.39 20.66
CA VAL A 125 -11.14 -15.56 19.92
C VAL A 125 -11.45 -16.77 20.80
N ASP A 126 -12.68 -17.26 20.64
CA ASP A 126 -13.14 -18.52 21.20
C ASP A 126 -12.33 -19.66 20.57
N ASN A 127 -11.30 -20.11 21.29
CA ASN A 127 -10.42 -21.21 20.90
C ASN A 127 -11.06 -22.59 21.17
N SER A 128 -12.38 -22.65 21.40
CA SER A 128 -13.12 -23.90 21.58
C SER A 128 -13.16 -24.77 20.31
N ALA A 129 -12.94 -24.18 19.13
CA ALA A 129 -12.89 -24.93 17.86
C ALA A 129 -11.53 -25.57 17.54
N THR A 130 -10.43 -25.12 18.17
CA THR A 130 -9.07 -25.60 17.85
C THR A 130 -8.59 -26.72 18.79
N THR A 131 -9.19 -26.88 19.97
CA THR A 131 -8.79 -27.93 20.93
C THR A 131 -9.42 -29.31 20.64
N ALA A 132 -10.36 -29.43 19.70
CA ALA A 132 -10.99 -30.71 19.34
C ALA A 132 -10.23 -31.51 18.27
N ALA A 133 -9.25 -30.90 17.58
CA ALA A 133 -8.60 -31.50 16.40
C ALA A 133 -7.16 -32.00 16.62
N ALA A 134 -6.62 -31.94 17.84
CA ALA A 134 -5.23 -32.30 18.11
C ALA A 134 -5.07 -33.34 19.24
N ALA A 135 -4.71 -34.56 18.80
CA ALA A 135 -4.03 -35.65 19.53
C ALA A 135 -4.92 -36.85 19.99
N PRO A 136 -4.33 -38.05 20.24
CA PRO A 136 -3.84 -38.98 19.22
C PRO A 136 -4.24 -40.46 19.51
N GLY A 137 -4.00 -41.35 18.54
CA GLY A 137 -3.72 -42.77 18.83
C GLY A 137 -4.94 -43.71 18.86
N GLY A 138 -4.85 -44.79 18.09
CA GLY A 138 -5.88 -45.81 18.00
C GLY A 138 -5.90 -46.79 19.18
N GLN A 139 -7.08 -47.35 19.42
CA GLN A 139 -7.33 -48.73 19.85
C GLN A 139 -8.83 -48.96 20.02
N ALA A 140 -9.24 -50.24 19.92
CA ALA A 140 -10.59 -50.80 20.08
C ALA A 140 -11.51 -50.60 18.85
N ALA A 141 -11.63 -51.52 17.88
CA ALA A 141 -11.94 -52.95 18.00
C ALA A 141 -13.03 -53.24 19.06
N SER A 142 -14.11 -53.89 18.61
CA SER A 142 -15.16 -54.51 19.44
C SER A 142 -16.33 -53.62 19.86
N ARG A 143 -17.34 -53.51 18.99
CA ARG A 143 -18.74 -53.63 19.44
C ARG A 143 -19.64 -54.15 18.31
N ALA A 144 -19.90 -55.46 18.38
CA ALA A 144 -21.15 -56.15 18.06
C ALA A 144 -21.91 -55.72 16.77
N ALA A 145 -21.97 -56.51 15.70
CA ALA A 145 -22.71 -57.78 15.60
C ALA A 145 -24.15 -57.70 16.15
N GLY A 146 -25.15 -57.59 15.26
CA GLY A 146 -26.57 -57.88 15.55
C GLY A 146 -27.55 -57.23 14.54
N PRO A 147 -28.68 -57.87 14.19
CA PRO A 147 -29.15 -57.97 12.79
C PRO A 147 -30.39 -57.14 12.40
N LEU A 148 -30.68 -57.16 11.08
CA LEU A 148 -31.89 -56.78 10.30
C LEU A 148 -33.23 -56.90 11.06
N PRO A 149 -34.26 -56.05 10.80
CA PRO A 149 -35.15 -56.14 9.61
C PRO A 149 -35.59 -54.74 9.08
N GLY A 150 -35.92 -54.51 7.80
CA GLY A 150 -37.11 -55.00 7.11
C GLY A 150 -38.34 -54.12 7.40
N ASP A 151 -38.62 -53.10 6.57
CA ASP A 151 -39.97 -52.55 6.30
C ASP A 151 -39.86 -51.51 5.16
N ARG A 152 -40.27 -51.83 3.93
CA ARG A 152 -41.58 -51.51 3.29
C ARG A 152 -41.81 -50.03 2.99
N ALA A 153 -41.74 -49.72 1.69
CA ALA A 153 -42.84 -49.22 0.83
C ALA A 153 -42.28 -48.32 -0.27
#